data_AF-A0A970MLR0-F1
#
_entry.id   AF-A0A970MLR0-F1
#
_cell.length_a   1.000
_cell.length_b   1.000
_cell.length_c   1.000
_cell.angle_alpha   90.00
_cell.angle_beta   90.00
_cell.angle_gamma   90.00
#
_symmetry.space_group_name_H-M   'P 1'
#
loop_
_entity.id
_entity.type
_entity.pdbx_description
1 polymer ?
#
loop_
_entity_poly.entity_id
_entity_poly.type
_entity_poly.pdbx_seq_one_letter_code
_entity_poly.pdbx_strand_id
1 'polypeptide(L)'
;MSVFNRKVGLIQRVLPEYRAPFFNALGRACPAGLEVYAGEPRADETIKTASSLETAQLTPGKNLHLLTGNLYLCVQRGLLRWLRQINPQVLIVEANPRYLRTSTVLHWMRKRGRPVIGWGLGAPALAGSLAK
;
A
#
# COMPACT_ATOMS: atom_id res chain seq x y z
N MET A 1 -4.99 11.99 21.73
CA MET A 1 -4.97 11.28 20.43
C MET A 1 -5.82 10.03 20.57
N SER A 2 -6.71 9.76 19.62
CA SER A 2 -7.46 8.49 19.58
C SER A 2 -6.52 7.36 19.12
N VAL A 3 -6.50 6.25 19.85
CA VAL A 3 -5.71 5.06 19.50
C VAL A 3 -6.60 4.00 18.86
N PHE A 4 -6.02 3.25 17.92
CA PHE A 4 -6.68 2.16 17.23
C PHE A 4 -5.99 0.84 17.56
N ASN A 5 -6.58 0.08 18.48
CA ASN A 5 -5.97 -1.14 19.01
C ASN A 5 -6.20 -2.37 18.11
N ARG A 6 -5.83 -2.26 16.83
CA ARG A 6 -5.85 -3.36 15.86
C ARG A 6 -4.64 -3.28 14.97
N LYS A 7 -4.12 -4.45 14.56
CA LYS A 7 -2.97 -4.55 13.66
C LYS A 7 -3.36 -4.06 12.26
N VAL A 8 -2.60 -3.10 11.73
CA VAL A 8 -2.87 -2.46 10.44
C VAL A 8 -1.78 -2.86 9.44
N GLY A 9 -2.21 -3.26 8.24
CA GLY A 9 -1.33 -3.37 7.08
C GLY A 9 -1.52 -2.15 6.19
N LEU A 10 -0.45 -1.66 5.58
CA LEU A 10 -0.49 -0.55 4.64
C LEU A 10 0.36 -0.89 3.41
N ILE A 11 -0.24 -0.80 2.23
CA ILE A 11 0.42 -1.08 0.95
C ILE A 11 0.58 0.23 0.18
N GLN A 12 1.81 0.52 -0.23
CA GLN A 12 2.13 1.59 -1.16
C GLN A 12 3.06 1.07 -2.25
N ARG A 13 3.02 1.63 -3.45
CA ARG A 13 3.96 1.22 -4.51
C ARG A 13 5.39 1.53 -4.10
N VAL A 14 5.64 2.78 -3.73
CA VAL A 14 6.92 3.32 -3.27
C VAL A 14 6.66 4.08 -1.98
N LEU A 15 7.62 4.12 -1.06
CA LEU A 15 7.55 4.98 0.14
C LEU A 15 8.49 6.18 -0.02
N PRO A 16 7.99 7.34 -0.51
CA PRO A 16 8.78 8.57 -0.52
C PRO A 16 9.17 8.99 0.90
N GLU A 17 10.38 9.50 1.06
CA GLU A 17 10.94 9.94 2.34
C GLU A 17 10.04 10.98 3.04
N TYR A 18 9.48 11.92 2.29
CA TYR A 18 8.58 12.95 2.85
C TYR A 18 7.29 12.37 3.46
N ARG A 19 6.92 11.12 3.15
CA ARG A 19 5.75 10.45 3.76
C ARG A 19 6.09 9.74 5.06
N ALA A 20 7.37 9.53 5.38
CA ALA A 20 7.77 8.85 6.61
C ALA A 20 7.18 9.50 7.88
N PRO A 21 7.13 10.84 8.04
CA PRO A 21 6.51 11.45 9.21
C PRO A 21 5.03 11.10 9.39
N PHE A 22 4.27 11.02 8.29
CA PHE A 22 2.86 10.60 8.33
C PHE A 22 2.74 9.14 8.77
N PHE A 23 3.56 8.25 8.21
CA PHE A 23 3.51 6.82 8.51
C PHE A 23 3.93 6.57 9.97
N ASN A 24 4.88 7.35 10.49
CA ASN A 24 5.24 7.33 11.90
C ASN A 24 4.09 7.86 12.79
N ALA A 25 3.42 8.94 12.39
CA ALA A 25 2.24 9.41 13.12
C ALA A 25 1.12 8.35 13.16
N LEU A 26 0.89 7.65 12.04
CA LEU A 26 -0.08 6.56 11.95
C LEU A 26 0.36 5.36 12.80
N GLY A 27 1.64 5.00 12.78
CA GLY A 27 2.22 3.94 13.61
C GLY A 27 1.97 4.18 15.10
N ARG A 28 2.22 5.41 15.57
CA ARG A 28 1.89 5.82 16.96
C ARG A 28 0.40 5.71 17.30
N ALA A 29 -0.48 5.92 16.34
CA ALA A 29 -1.92 5.76 16.53
C ALA A 29 -2.38 4.28 16.50
N CYS A 30 -1.54 3.36 16.04
CA CYS A 30 -1.83 1.93 15.93
C CYS A 30 -0.96 1.10 16.90
N PRO A 31 -1.25 1.10 18.22
CA PRO A 31 -0.42 0.42 19.23
C PRO A 31 -0.29 -1.11 19.02
N ALA A 32 -1.25 -1.74 18.35
CA ALA A 32 -1.17 -3.14 17.95
C ALA A 32 -0.25 -3.39 16.72
N GLY A 33 0.38 -2.34 16.19
CA GLY A 33 1.37 -2.38 15.12
C GLY A 33 0.84 -1.90 13.77
N LEU A 34 1.69 -1.14 13.07
CA LEU A 34 1.56 -0.78 11.66
C LEU A 34 2.66 -1.48 10.85
N GLU A 35 2.24 -2.27 9.86
CA GLU A 35 3.12 -2.98 8.91
C GLU A 35 2.97 -2.34 7.54
N VAL A 36 4.07 -1.90 6.94
CA VAL A 36 4.11 -1.16 5.68
C VAL A 36 4.81 -2.01 4.64
N TYR A 37 4.21 -2.15 3.47
CA TYR A 37 4.82 -2.82 2.32
C TYR A 37 5.01 -1.80 1.19
N ALA A 38 6.26 -1.57 0.82
CA ALA A 38 6.62 -0.67 -0.28
C ALA A 38 7.83 -1.19 -1.03
N GLY A 39 7.89 -0.97 -2.34
CA GLY A 39 9.04 -1.31 -3.16
C GLY A 39 9.74 -0.09 -3.74
N GLU A 40 10.69 -0.35 -4.64
CA GLU A 40 11.49 0.69 -5.26
C GLU A 40 10.74 1.44 -6.39
N PRO A 41 11.10 2.72 -6.63
CA PRO A 41 10.67 3.43 -7.82
C PRO A 41 11.32 2.84 -9.08
N ARG A 42 10.84 3.27 -10.24
CA ARG A 42 11.55 3.01 -11.50
C ARG A 42 12.86 3.79 -11.52
N ALA A 43 13.81 3.34 -12.34
CA ALA A 43 15.11 4.00 -12.49
C ALA A 43 15.00 5.44 -13.06
N ASP A 44 13.95 5.72 -13.84
CA ASP A 44 13.66 7.04 -14.42
C ASP A 44 12.84 7.95 -13.49
N GLU A 45 12.42 7.47 -12.31
CA GLU A 45 11.69 8.27 -11.32
C GLU A 45 12.64 8.87 -10.28
N THR A 46 12.64 10.20 -10.13
CA THR A 46 13.42 10.90 -9.08
C THR A 46 12.66 10.91 -7.75
N ILE A 47 12.45 9.74 -7.14
CA ILE A 47 11.78 9.61 -5.84
C ILE A 47 12.79 9.15 -4.80
N LYS A 48 13.13 10.02 -3.85
CA LYS A 48 13.92 9.63 -2.68
C LYS A 48 13.06 8.80 -1.72
N THR A 49 13.47 7.57 -1.45
CA THR A 49 12.72 6.62 -0.62
C THR A 49 13.16 6.65 0.84
N ALA A 50 12.22 6.34 1.75
CA ALA A 50 12.57 6.05 3.13
C ALA A 50 13.13 4.62 3.22
N SER A 51 14.24 4.44 3.94
CA SER A 51 14.84 3.13 4.22
C SER A 51 14.26 2.46 5.47
N SER A 52 13.65 3.24 6.37
CA SER A 52 13.05 2.77 7.62
C SER A 52 11.94 3.69 8.11
N LEU A 53 11.22 3.24 9.13
CA LEU A 53 10.21 3.99 9.87
C LEU A 53 10.49 3.81 11.36
N GLU A 54 10.16 4.82 12.16
CA GLU A 54 10.48 4.84 13.61
C GLU A 54 9.46 4.06 14.43
N THR A 55 8.19 4.10 14.01
CA THR A 55 7.05 3.59 14.79
C THR A 55 6.15 2.66 13.99
N ALA A 56 6.67 2.17 12.86
CA ALA A 56 6.04 1.21 11.97
C ALA A 56 7.10 0.30 11.37
N GLN A 57 6.71 -0.91 10.97
CA GLN A 57 7.62 -1.85 10.34
C GLN A 57 7.55 -1.71 8.82
N LEU A 58 8.68 -1.36 8.19
CA LEU A 58 8.80 -1.30 6.74
C LEU A 58 9.32 -2.63 6.19
N THR A 59 8.50 -3.31 5.40
CA THR A 59 8.90 -4.47 4.61
C THR A 59 9.21 -4.05 3.18
N PRO A 60 10.47 -4.16 2.71
CA PRO A 60 10.80 -3.87 1.32
C PRO A 60 10.20 -4.93 0.39
N GLY A 61 9.55 -4.45 -0.67
CA GLY A 61 8.95 -5.23 -1.73
C GLY A 61 9.68 -5.09 -3.06
N LYS A 62 9.48 -6.07 -3.96
CA LYS A 62 10.01 -5.97 -5.34
C LYS A 62 8.91 -5.54 -6.29
N ASN A 63 9.03 -4.31 -6.81
CA ASN A 63 8.17 -3.82 -7.87
C ASN A 63 8.67 -4.31 -9.22
N LEU A 64 7.78 -4.92 -10.00
CA LEU A 64 8.00 -5.16 -11.42
C LEU A 64 7.17 -4.14 -12.20
N HIS A 65 7.87 -3.22 -12.84
CA HIS A 65 7.30 -2.18 -13.68
C HIS A 65 7.15 -2.70 -15.10
N LEU A 66 5.93 -2.62 -15.63
CA LEU A 66 5.59 -3.06 -16.97
C LEU A 66 5.10 -1.86 -17.76
N LEU A 67 5.55 -1.74 -19.01
CA LEU A 67 5.17 -0.66 -19.93
C LEU A 67 5.48 0.74 -19.36
N THR A 68 5.02 1.78 -20.05
CA THR A 68 5.25 3.19 -19.69
C THR A 68 4.00 4.03 -19.98
N GLY A 69 3.99 5.29 -19.50
CA GLY A 69 2.91 6.24 -19.76
C GLY A 69 1.53 5.73 -19.34
N ASN A 70 0.55 5.86 -20.24
CA ASN A 70 -0.84 5.47 -19.99
C ASN A 70 -1.05 3.96 -19.83
N LEU A 71 -0.13 3.15 -20.35
CA LEU A 71 -0.18 1.69 -20.27
C LEU A 71 0.60 1.15 -19.06
N TYR A 72 1.17 2.01 -18.22
CA TYR A 72 1.97 1.60 -17.09
C TYR A 72 1.20 0.69 -16.13
N LEU A 73 1.83 -0.43 -15.77
CA LEU A 73 1.35 -1.38 -14.77
C LEU A 73 2.47 -1.71 -13.77
N CYS A 74 2.08 -2.03 -12.53
CA CYS A 74 3.00 -2.45 -11.49
C CYS A 74 2.55 -3.75 -10.83
N VAL A 75 3.47 -4.70 -10.71
CA VAL A 75 3.28 -5.96 -9.98
C VAL A 75 4.20 -5.97 -8.75
N GLN A 76 3.63 -5.87 -7.56
CA GLN A 76 4.38 -5.98 -6.30
C GLN A 76 4.54 -7.46 -5.92
N ARG A 77 5.74 -8.02 -6.11
CA ARG A 77 6.03 -9.44 -5.87
C ARG A 77 6.19 -9.73 -4.38
N GLY A 78 5.51 -10.76 -3.88
CA GLY A 78 5.57 -11.14 -2.47
C GLY A 78 4.47 -10.51 -1.61
N LEU A 79 3.68 -9.58 -2.18
CA LEU A 79 2.63 -8.86 -1.48
C LEU A 79 1.64 -9.77 -0.74
N LEU A 80 1.12 -10.81 -1.40
CA LEU A 80 0.18 -11.75 -0.77
C LEU A 80 0.84 -12.61 0.33
N ARG A 81 2.13 -12.95 0.16
CA ARG A 81 2.88 -13.70 1.18
C ARG A 81 3.05 -12.83 2.42
N TRP A 82 3.50 -11.59 2.24
CA TRP A 82 3.61 -10.60 3.31
C TRP A 82 2.26 -10.41 4.02
N LEU A 83 1.17 -10.20 3.28
CA LEU A 83 -0.16 -10.01 3.85
C LEU A 83 -0.60 -11.20 4.73
N ARG A 84 -0.33 -12.42 4.28
CA ARG A 84 -0.64 -13.63 5.06
C ARG A 84 0.21 -13.74 6.32
N GLN A 85 1.48 -13.37 6.25
CA GLN A 85 2.41 -13.40 7.37
C GLN A 85 2.02 -12.37 8.44
N ILE A 86 1.76 -11.13 8.06
CA ILE A 86 1.40 -10.08 9.02
C ILE A 86 -0.05 -10.18 9.49
N ASN A 87 -0.93 -10.81 8.69
CA ASN A 87 -2.33 -11.13 9.01
C ASN A 87 -3.13 -9.94 9.61
N PRO A 88 -3.17 -8.77 8.94
CA PRO A 88 -3.67 -7.55 9.54
C PRO A 88 -5.19 -7.58 9.71
N GLN A 89 -5.71 -6.87 10.72
CA GLN A 89 -7.13 -6.72 10.98
C GLN A 89 -7.77 -5.63 10.11
N VAL A 90 -6.99 -4.64 9.67
CA VAL A 90 -7.37 -3.61 8.69
C VAL A 90 -6.27 -3.47 7.65
N LEU A 91 -6.63 -3.28 6.38
CA LEU A 91 -5.67 -3.05 5.30
C LEU A 91 -5.92 -1.69 4.65
N ILE A 92 -4.91 -0.85 4.62
CA ILE A 92 -4.88 0.40 3.85
C ILE A 92 -4.17 0.10 2.53
N VAL A 93 -4.77 0.50 1.40
CA VAL A 93 -4.24 0.21 0.06
C VAL A 93 -4.19 1.46 -0.78
N GLU A 94 -3.04 1.73 -1.42
CA GLU A 94 -2.93 2.73 -2.49
C GLU A 94 -3.91 2.35 -3.61
N ALA A 95 -4.98 3.13 -3.75
CA ALA A 95 -6.12 2.85 -4.61
C ALA A 95 -5.79 3.24 -6.05
N ASN A 96 -4.91 2.45 -6.69
CA ASN A 96 -4.50 2.65 -8.07
C ASN A 96 -4.75 1.36 -8.89
N PRO A 97 -5.62 1.39 -9.92
CA PRO A 97 -5.93 0.21 -10.73
C PRO A 97 -4.73 -0.33 -11.52
N ARG A 98 -3.67 0.48 -11.69
CA ARG A 98 -2.42 0.06 -12.32
C ARG A 98 -1.64 -0.96 -11.49
N TYR A 99 -2.03 -1.20 -10.23
CA TYR A 99 -1.35 -2.12 -9.32
C TYR A 99 -2.06 -3.47 -9.30
N LEU A 100 -1.55 -4.40 -10.11
CA LEU A 100 -2.31 -5.60 -10.49
C LEU A 100 -2.55 -6.58 -9.33
N ARG A 101 -1.73 -6.54 -8.28
CA ARG A 101 -1.87 -7.44 -7.12
C ARG A 101 -2.81 -6.90 -6.06
N THR A 102 -3.29 -5.66 -6.19
CA THR A 102 -4.23 -5.05 -5.24
C THR A 102 -5.55 -5.84 -5.17
N SER A 103 -6.10 -6.27 -6.30
CA SER A 103 -7.33 -7.08 -6.33
C SER A 103 -7.20 -8.39 -5.51
N THR A 104 -6.03 -9.03 -5.54
CA THR A 104 -5.76 -10.29 -4.84
C THR A 104 -5.76 -10.09 -3.32
N VAL A 105 -5.13 -9.02 -2.83
CA VAL A 105 -5.11 -8.72 -1.39
C VAL A 105 -6.47 -8.26 -0.88
N LEU A 106 -7.23 -7.52 -1.69
CA LEU A 106 -8.61 -7.13 -1.39
C LEU A 106 -9.50 -8.37 -1.22
N HIS A 107 -9.45 -9.30 -2.17
CA HIS A 107 -10.21 -10.54 -2.07
C HIS A 107 -9.81 -11.35 -0.81
N TRP A 108 -8.52 -11.40 -0.49
CA TRP A 108 -8.03 -12.10 0.70
C TRP A 108 -8.57 -11.51 2.01
N MET A 109 -8.65 -10.17 2.11
CA MET A 109 -9.23 -9.44 3.24
C MET A 109 -10.75 -9.65 3.32
N ARG A 110 -11.45 -9.51 2.18
CA ARG A 110 -12.92 -9.68 2.10
C ARG A 110 -13.37 -11.08 2.49
N LYS A 111 -12.65 -12.13 2.05
CA LYS A 111 -12.92 -13.52 2.45
C LYS A 111 -12.85 -13.72 3.97
N ARG A 112 -12.21 -12.81 4.71
CA ARG A 112 -12.08 -12.84 6.17
C ARG A 112 -12.98 -11.82 6.88
N GLY A 113 -13.86 -11.12 6.16
CA GLY A 113 -14.71 -10.07 6.72
C GLY A 113 -13.92 -8.87 7.28
N ARG A 114 -12.70 -8.63 6.78
CA ARG A 114 -11.83 -7.57 7.30
C ARG A 114 -11.93 -6.30 6.46
N PRO A 115 -12.00 -5.10 7.09
CA PRO A 115 -12.13 -3.84 6.39
C PRO A 115 -10.88 -3.51 5.58
N VAL A 116 -11.11 -2.84 4.45
CA VAL A 116 -10.09 -2.31 3.56
C VAL A 116 -10.37 -0.82 3.35
N ILE A 117 -9.35 0.02 3.50
CA ILE A 117 -9.42 1.46 3.30
C ILE A 117 -8.62 1.79 2.04
N GLY A 118 -9.28 2.33 1.03
CA GLY A 118 -8.62 2.89 -0.14
C GLY A 118 -8.10 4.30 0.19
N TRP A 119 -6.85 4.58 -0.15
CA TRP A 119 -6.29 5.92 -0.02
C TRP A 119 -5.50 6.32 -1.27
N GLY A 120 -5.34 7.63 -1.50
CA GLY A 120 -4.70 8.17 -2.69
C GLY A 120 -5.09 9.61 -2.92
N LEU A 121 -4.80 10.13 -4.11
CA LEU A 121 -5.09 11.52 -4.51
C LEU A 121 -6.56 11.77 -4.87
N GLY A 122 -7.45 10.82 -4.58
CA GLY A 122 -8.80 10.76 -5.14
C GLY A 122 -8.81 10.11 -6.52
N ALA A 123 -10.01 9.74 -7.00
CA ALA A 123 -10.22 9.26 -8.35
C ALA A 123 -11.03 10.31 -9.13
N PRO A 124 -10.65 10.62 -10.38
CA PRO A 124 -11.55 11.38 -11.26
C PRO A 124 -12.85 10.59 -11.47
N ALA A 125 -13.92 11.29 -11.86
CA ALA A 125 -15.16 10.62 -12.25
C ALA A 125 -14.86 9.55 -13.31
N LEU A 126 -15.48 8.37 -13.16
CA LEU A 126 -15.33 7.31 -14.14
C LEU A 126 -15.88 7.80 -15.50
N ALA A 127 -15.07 7.66 -16.55
CA ALA A 127 -15.41 8.08 -17.90
C ALA A 127 -14.98 7.01 -18.92
N GLY A 128 -15.65 6.97 -20.07
CA GLY A 128 -15.40 6.01 -21.16
C GLY A 128 -16.31 4.80 -21.15
N SER A 129 -16.26 4.00 -22.22
CA SER A 129 -17.20 2.89 -22.49
C SER A 129 -17.07 1.68 -21.55
N LEU A 130 -15.99 1.62 -20.76
CA LEU A 130 -15.74 0.55 -19.78
C LEU A 130 -15.96 0.99 -18.33
N ALA A 131 -16.42 2.23 -18.10
CA ALA A 131 -16.82 2.70 -16.78
C ALA A 131 -18.09 1.98 -16.32
N LYS A 132 -17.99 1.22 -15.23
CA LYS A 132 -19.13 0.60 -14.52
C LYS A 132 -19.06 0.95 -13.04
#